data_AF-A0A257P2F5-F1
#
_entry.id   AF-A0A257P2F5-F1
#
_cell.length_a   1.000
_cell.length_b   1.000
_cell.length_c   1.000
_cell.angle_alpha   90.00
_cell.angle_beta   90.00
_cell.angle_gamma   90.00
#
_symmetry.space_group_name_H-M   'P 1'
#
loop_
_entity.id
_entity.type
_entity.pdbx_description
1 polymer ?
#
loop_
_entity_poly.entity_id
_entity_poly.type
_entity_poly.pdbx_seq_one_letter_code
_entity_poly.pdbx_strand_id
1 'polypeptide(L)' 'NWASYGGEITLATDLDPLARTMLTDPQTSGGLLVACAPELVDAVLGIFRDEGFAQATAIGTLAHGTAGIDVRA' A
#
# COMPACT_ATOMS: atom_id res chain seq x y z
N ASN A 1 -15.77 -10.14 1.82
CA ASN A 1 -14.70 -9.28 1.27
C ASN A 1 -13.45 -10.11 0.97
N TRP A 2 -12.79 -10.70 1.98
CA TRP A 2 -11.59 -11.54 1.78
C TRP A 2 -11.72 -12.63 0.70
N ALA A 3 -12.84 -13.34 0.65
CA ALA A 3 -13.07 -14.39 -0.36
C ALA A 3 -13.04 -13.90 -1.82
N SER A 4 -13.17 -12.59 -2.06
CA SER A 4 -13.21 -11.99 -3.39
C SER A 4 -11.84 -11.59 -3.93
N TYR A 5 -10.85 -11.36 -3.06
CA TYR A 5 -9.50 -10.91 -3.47
C TYR A 5 -8.36 -11.69 -2.81
N GLY A 6 -8.66 -12.56 -1.83
CA GLY A 6 -7.64 -13.29 -1.07
C GLY A 6 -6.80 -14.26 -1.90
N GLY A 7 -7.23 -14.60 -3.12
CA GLY A 7 -6.44 -15.37 -4.07
C GLY A 7 -5.29 -14.58 -4.72
N GLU A 8 -5.34 -13.24 -4.67
CA GLU A 8 -4.33 -12.34 -5.25
C GLU A 8 -3.44 -11.70 -4.18
N ILE A 9 -3.67 -12.00 -2.89
CA ILE A 9 -2.91 -11.46 -1.76
C ILE A 9 -2.10 -12.58 -1.10
N THR A 10 -0.78 -12.40 -1.05
CA THR A 10 0.13 -13.21 -0.24
C THR A 10 0.48 -12.43 1.02
N LEU A 11 0.26 -13.04 2.19
CA LEU A 11 0.66 -12.48 3.48
C LEU A 11 1.83 -13.29 4.02
N ALA A 12 2.86 -12.61 4.53
CA ALA A 12 3.96 -13.28 5.21
C ALA A 12 3.47 -14.14 6.38
N THR A 13 4.07 -15.30 6.57
CA THR A 13 3.63 -16.30 7.57
C THR A 13 3.86 -15.84 9.01
N ASP A 14 4.75 -14.88 9.22
CA ASP A 14 5.09 -14.25 10.49
C ASP A 14 4.33 -12.92 10.72
N LEU A 15 3.43 -12.55 9.82
CA LEU A 15 2.63 -11.34 9.96
C LEU A 15 1.61 -11.48 11.10
N ASP A 16 1.55 -10.47 11.97
CA ASP A 16 0.57 -10.43 13.07
C ASP A 16 -0.86 -10.55 12.50
N PRO A 17 -1.73 -11.44 13.04
CA PRO A 17 -3.13 -11.52 12.66
C PRO A 17 -3.87 -10.16 12.67
N LEU A 18 -3.47 -9.23 13.56
CA LEU A 18 -3.99 -7.87 13.61
C LEU A 18 -3.66 -7.08 12.33
N ALA A 19 -2.46 -7.24 11.77
CA ALA A 19 -2.06 -6.56 10.54
C ALA A 19 -2.96 -6.96 9.37
N ARG A 20 -3.35 -8.23 9.25
CA ARG A 20 -4.33 -8.66 8.23
C ARG A 20 -5.66 -7.94 8.39
N THR A 21 -6.15 -7.80 9.63
CA THR A 21 -7.40 -7.07 9.91
C THR A 21 -7.27 -5.60 9.50
N MET A 22 -6.16 -4.93 9.85
CA MET A 22 -5.93 -3.53 9.49
C MET A 22 -5.83 -3.33 7.96
N LEU A 23 -5.11 -4.21 7.26
CA LEU A 23 -4.91 -4.12 5.81
C LEU A 23 -6.19 -4.36 5.00
N THR A 24 -7.19 -5.01 5.59
CA THR A 24 -8.44 -5.38 4.91
C THR A 24 -9.65 -4.57 5.40
N ASP A 25 -9.40 -3.57 6.25
CA ASP A 25 -10.42 -2.71 6.83
C ASP A 25 -11.05 -1.80 5.75
N PRO A 26 -12.38 -1.80 5.59
CA PRO A 26 -13.05 -0.95 4.61
C PRO A 26 -12.81 0.53 4.89
N GLN A 27 -12.22 1.24 3.93
CA GLN A 27 -12.00 2.69 4.04
C GLN A 27 -13.22 3.45 3.50
N THR A 28 -13.83 4.30 4.33
CA THR A 28 -14.84 5.27 3.88
C THR A 28 -14.14 6.58 3.57
N SER A 29 -14.27 7.08 2.33
CA SER A 29 -13.56 8.28 1.87
C SER A 29 -12.04 8.20 2.08
N GLY A 30 -11.46 7.06 1.72
CA GLY A 30 -10.03 6.80 1.84
C GLY A 30 -9.15 7.80 1.07
N GLY A 31 -7.86 7.77 1.37
CA GLY A 31 -6.85 8.61 0.71
C GLY A 31 -6.54 8.17 -0.72
N LEU A 32 -5.52 8.82 -1.30
CA LEU A 32 -4.98 8.48 -2.61
C LEU A 32 -3.86 7.44 -2.47
N LEU A 33 -3.81 6.49 -3.41
CA LEU A 33 -2.67 5.62 -3.65
C LEU A 33 -2.03 6.02 -4.97
N VAL A 34 -0.75 6.39 -4.95
CA VAL A 34 -0.03 6.90 -6.12
C VAL A 34 1.22 6.08 -6.37
N ALA A 35 1.48 5.76 -7.64
CA ALA A 35 2.71 5.14 -8.10
C ALA A 35 3.53 6.16 -8.91
N CYS A 36 4.84 6.18 -8.68
CA CYS A 36 5.79 7.00 -9.43
C CYS A 36 7.09 6.23 -9.68
N ALA A 37 7.93 6.72 -10.58
CA ALA A 37 9.26 6.16 -10.80
C ALA A 37 10.12 6.30 -9.51
N PRO A 38 11.02 5.33 -9.22
CA PRO A 38 11.82 5.35 -7.99
C PRO A 38 12.60 6.65 -7.77
N GLU A 39 13.13 7.24 -8.85
CA GLU A 39 13.87 8.49 -8.84
C GLU A 39 13.01 9.74 -8.55
N LEU A 40 11.67 9.61 -8.53
CA LEU A 40 10.74 10.71 -8.27
C LEU A 40 10.11 10.67 -6.87
N VAL A 41 10.41 9.68 -6.04
CA VAL A 41 9.77 9.49 -4.72
C VAL A 41 9.86 10.76 -3.87
N ASP A 42 11.06 11.33 -3.71
CA ASP A 42 11.26 12.53 -2.88
C ASP A 42 10.53 13.76 -3.42
N ALA A 43 10.51 13.92 -4.75
CA ALA A 43 9.80 15.02 -5.39
C ALA A 43 8.28 14.91 -5.19
N VAL A 44 7.74 13.71 -5.36
CA VAL A 44 6.31 13.42 -5.16
C VAL A 44 5.90 13.62 -3.70
N LEU A 45 6.68 13.12 -2.74
CA LEU A 45 6.45 13.36 -1.31
C LEU A 45 6.57 14.86 -0.95
N GLY A 46 7.47 15.59 -1.62
CA GLY A 46 7.57 17.04 -1.52
C GLY A 46 6.28 17.75 -1.90
N ILE A 47 5.72 17.44 -3.08
CA ILE A 47 4.44 17.98 -3.54
C ILE A 47 3.33 17.70 -2.53
N PHE A 48 3.21 16.45 -2.05
CA PHE A 48 2.18 16.11 -1.08
C PHE A 48 2.29 16.93 0.20
N ARG A 49 3.51 17.09 0.74
CA ARG A 49 3.73 17.90 1.93
C ARG A 49 3.37 19.37 1.70
N ASP A 50 3.75 19.94 0.56
CA ASP A 50 3.48 21.34 0.22
C ASP A 50 1.96 21.59 0.04
N GLU A 51 1.22 20.60 -0.44
CA GLU A 51 -0.25 20.62 -0.56
C GLU A 51 -0.98 20.24 0.77
N GLY A 52 -0.25 20.08 1.88
CA GLY A 52 -0.83 19.82 3.21
C GLY A 52 -1.04 18.35 3.57
N PHE A 53 -0.55 17.40 2.77
CA PHE A 53 -0.59 15.96 3.04
C PHE A 53 0.71 15.48 3.71
N ALA A 54 1.01 16.02 4.90
CA ALA A 54 2.25 15.73 5.62
C ALA A 54 2.46 14.24 5.99
N GLN A 55 1.37 13.47 6.09
CA GLN A 55 1.42 12.02 6.35
C GLN A 55 1.64 11.14 5.10
N ALA A 56 1.78 11.72 3.90
CA ALA A 56 2.08 10.95 2.70
C ALA A 56 3.40 10.18 2.89
N THR A 57 3.38 8.87 2.58
CA THR A 57 4.52 8.00 2.80
C THR A 57 4.59 6.90 1.75
N ALA A 58 5.79 6.45 1.42
CA ALA A 58 6.00 5.28 0.57
C ALA A 58 5.66 4.01 1.37
N ILE A 59 4.69 3.23 0.89
CA ILE A 59 4.21 2.01 1.56
C ILE A 59 4.57 0.71 0.82
N GLY A 60 5.32 0.78 -0.28
CA GLY A 60 5.68 -0.40 -1.06
C GLY A 60 6.29 -0.06 -2.42
N THR A 61 6.43 -1.09 -3.25
CA THR A 61 7.05 -1.02 -4.58
C THR A 61 6.28 -1.86 -5.58
N LEU A 62 6.28 -1.45 -6.85
CA LEU A 62 5.78 -2.26 -7.95
C LEU A 62 6.93 -3.04 -8.59
N ALA A 63 6.68 -4.29 -8.97
CA ALA A 63 7.63 -5.15 -9.67
C ALA A 63 6.94 -5.85 -10.84
N HIS A 64 7.72 -6.22 -11.87
CA HIS A 64 7.22 -7.09 -12.93
C HIS A 64 6.95 -8.49 -12.38
N GLY A 65 5.84 -9.10 -12.81
CA GLY A 65 5.47 -10.46 -12.43
C GLY A 65 3.98 -10.72 -12.59
N THR A 66 3.53 -11.79 -11.95
CA THR A 66 2.10 -12.08 -11.80
C THR A 66 1.43 -10.97 -10.99
N ALA A 67 0.26 -10.52 -11.42
CA ALA A 67 -0.51 -9.54 -10.68
C ALA A 67 -0.87 -10.07 -9.28
N GLY A 68 -0.65 -9.25 -8.26
CA GLY A 68 -0.94 -9.58 -6.87
C GLY A 68 -0.32 -8.60 -5.89
N ILE A 69 -0.63 -8.78 -4.61
CA ILE A 69 -0.06 -8.01 -3.49
C ILE A 69 0.71 -8.96 -2.60
N ASP A 70 1.98 -8.64 -2.34
CA ASP A 70 2.84 -9.34 -1.38
C ASP A 70 3.04 -8.45 -0.15
N VAL A 71 2.56 -8.91 1.01
CA VAL A 71 2.67 -8.19 2.28
C VAL A 71 3.72 -8.87 3.13
N ARG A 72 4.77 -8.11 3.48
CA ARG A 72 5.91 -8.55 4.28
C ARG A 72 5.82 -7.96 5.69
N ALA A 73 6.42 -8.66 6.67
CA ALA A 73 6.55 -8.20 8.05
C ALA A 73 7.57 -7.07 8.20
#